data_AF-A0A7K4H9X5-F1
#
_entry.id   AF-A0A7K4H9X5-F1
#
_cell.length_a   1.000
_cell.length_b   1.000
_cell.length_c   1.000
_cell.angle_alpha   90.00
_cell.angle_beta   90.00
_cell.angle_gamma   90.00
#
_symmetry.space_group_name_H-M   'P 1'
#
loop_
_entity.id
_entity.type
_entity.pdbx_description
1 polymer ?
#
loop_
_entity_poly.entity_id
_entity_poly.type
_entity_poly.pdbx_seq_one_letter_code
_entity_poly.pdbx_strand_id
1 'polypeptide(L)'
;MENKDNNYRRVKCDHCGYTFYPPYQDDCTCGNCKQFSKNLFKLVYGKNNVTNKVETEDTKIETTKKTKGTVKKKIPDEPKKLFFYGIVSKERVPIFYNDKKCKYILALTNDLDIISSSILSGTLDKMLIFLGNGKEEEEEKKLIAHFLERNGVIHVLVGNFSDKDSSWIFTQVSMFFDDMLKKDKIKIKKLSEFEKREISIKMNIYLNHIEKAVELKVKFEKPNFKYIDNWLRLHYVGLSSESVGVISLLLDKKNILKFEEQKHFQPNSEQHISRIVEEIIDFSESVMTAKIEVILASILGNMKGYPRWISIKSGFQKYYFLSFKKLDNQYFLYCITEGNIEKLESMESLLYLYLKDGVCNKFGSSLKIFNQMKNKIRDILEPFPERKFY
;
A
#
# COMPACT_ATOMS: atom_id res chain seq x y z
N MET A 1 -51.76 -27.26 -27.18
CA MET A 1 -50.77 -26.43 -27.89
C MET A 1 -51.05 -24.99 -27.52
N GLU A 2 -50.41 -24.50 -26.46
CA GLU A 2 -50.47 -23.09 -26.07
C GLU A 2 -49.05 -22.52 -26.16
N ASN A 3 -48.89 -21.56 -27.08
CA ASN A 3 -47.69 -20.77 -27.26
C ASN A 3 -47.40 -19.97 -25.99
N LYS A 4 -46.35 -20.35 -25.25
CA LYS A 4 -45.72 -19.45 -24.29
C LYS A 4 -44.71 -18.58 -25.04
N ASP A 5 -45.14 -17.38 -25.39
CA ASP A 5 -44.28 -16.29 -25.83
C ASP A 5 -43.27 -15.94 -24.71
N ASN A 6 -42.10 -16.58 -24.75
CA ASN A 6 -40.94 -16.14 -23.99
C ASN A 6 -40.42 -14.85 -24.63
N ASN A 7 -40.84 -13.72 -24.07
CA ASN A 7 -40.42 -12.38 -24.46
C ASN A 7 -38.94 -12.17 -24.06
N TYR A 8 -38.01 -12.72 -24.85
CA TYR A 8 -36.56 -12.61 -24.62
C TYR A 8 -36.11 -11.16 -24.83
N ARG A 9 -35.88 -10.42 -23.73
CA ARG A 9 -35.45 -9.02 -23.76
C ARG A 9 -34.05 -8.87 -24.36
N ARG A 10 -33.97 -8.47 -25.63
CA ARG A 10 -32.71 -8.05 -26.28
C ARG A 10 -32.10 -6.88 -25.51
N VAL A 11 -30.82 -6.96 -25.20
CA VAL A 11 -30.07 -5.91 -24.49
C VAL A 11 -28.89 -5.46 -25.33
N LYS A 12 -28.62 -4.15 -25.39
CA LYS A 12 -27.46 -3.62 -26.10
C LYS A 12 -26.31 -3.32 -25.14
N CYS A 13 -25.09 -3.59 -25.59
CA CYS A 13 -23.85 -3.21 -24.94
C CYS A 13 -23.76 -1.68 -24.84
N ASP A 14 -23.48 -1.19 -23.63
CA ASP A 14 -23.29 0.23 -23.34
C ASP A 14 -22.11 0.86 -24.09
N HIS A 15 -21.18 0.05 -24.59
CA HIS A 15 -19.91 0.51 -25.14
C HIS A 15 -19.85 0.45 -26.67
N CYS A 16 -20.34 -0.63 -27.29
CA CYS A 16 -20.25 -0.82 -28.74
C CYS A 16 -21.59 -1.05 -29.43
N GLY A 17 -22.72 -0.98 -28.70
CA GLY A 17 -24.05 -1.19 -29.26
C GLY A 17 -24.38 -2.63 -29.66
N TYR A 18 -23.44 -3.58 -29.52
CA TYR A 18 -23.65 -5.00 -29.77
C TYR A 18 -24.86 -5.53 -28.99
N THR A 19 -25.71 -6.32 -29.65
CA THR A 19 -26.95 -6.84 -29.04
C THR A 19 -26.70 -8.23 -28.46
N PHE A 20 -26.95 -8.39 -27.17
CA PHE A 20 -26.90 -9.65 -26.47
C PHE A 20 -28.15 -10.49 -26.76
N TYR A 21 -27.91 -11.77 -27.00
CA TYR A 21 -28.94 -12.79 -27.18
C TYR A 21 -28.82 -13.82 -26.06
N PRO A 22 -29.95 -14.31 -25.51
CA PRO A 22 -29.93 -15.38 -24.53
C PRO A 22 -29.47 -16.72 -25.16
N PRO A 23 -28.83 -17.63 -24.38
CA PRO A 23 -28.48 -17.49 -22.97
C PRO A 23 -27.38 -16.43 -22.76
N TYR A 24 -27.60 -15.56 -21.77
CA TYR A 24 -26.64 -14.49 -21.46
C TYR A 24 -25.42 -15.06 -20.75
N GLN A 25 -24.23 -14.56 -21.08
CA GLN A 25 -23.00 -14.94 -20.39
C GLN A 25 -23.03 -14.41 -18.96
N ASP A 26 -22.69 -15.25 -17.98
CA ASP A 26 -22.67 -14.90 -16.55
C ASP A 26 -21.68 -13.76 -16.25
N ASP A 27 -20.59 -13.66 -17.03
CA ASP A 27 -19.58 -12.61 -16.87
C ASP A 27 -20.06 -11.22 -17.32
N CYS A 28 -21.25 -11.13 -17.93
CA CYS A 28 -21.86 -9.92 -18.46
C CYS A 28 -20.93 -9.11 -19.38
N THR A 29 -19.91 -9.72 -19.97
CA THR A 29 -18.98 -9.07 -20.88
C THR A 29 -19.52 -9.09 -22.31
N CYS A 30 -19.23 -8.04 -23.06
CA CYS A 30 -19.56 -7.99 -24.46
C CYS A 30 -18.59 -8.86 -25.26
N GLY A 31 -19.08 -9.90 -25.92
CA GLY A 31 -18.26 -10.72 -26.83
C GLY A 31 -17.57 -9.92 -27.95
N ASN A 32 -18.11 -8.75 -28.33
CA ASN A 32 -17.53 -7.89 -29.36
C ASN A 32 -16.40 -6.99 -28.83
N CYS A 33 -16.67 -6.12 -27.84
CA CYS A 33 -15.66 -5.18 -27.34
C CYS A 33 -14.88 -5.68 -26.11
N LYS A 34 -15.22 -6.85 -25.57
CA LYS A 34 -14.66 -7.44 -24.34
C LYS A 34 -14.78 -6.53 -23.10
N GLN A 35 -15.64 -5.52 -23.15
CA GLN A 35 -15.95 -4.64 -22.02
C GLN A 35 -17.24 -5.10 -21.34
N PHE A 36 -17.34 -4.87 -20.04
CA PHE A 36 -18.50 -5.22 -19.23
C PHE A 36 -19.75 -4.41 -19.64
N SER A 37 -20.87 -5.08 -19.83
CA SER A 37 -22.15 -4.45 -20.18
C SER A 37 -23.03 -4.28 -18.93
N LYS A 38 -23.26 -3.03 -18.52
CA LYS A 38 -24.12 -2.67 -17.39
C LYS A 38 -25.57 -3.00 -17.67
N ASN A 39 -26.02 -2.81 -18.91
CA ASN A 39 -27.38 -3.18 -19.30
C ASN A 39 -27.59 -4.69 -19.20
N LEU A 40 -26.58 -5.47 -19.58
CA LEU A 40 -26.66 -6.93 -19.48
C LEU A 40 -26.70 -7.35 -18.01
N PHE A 41 -25.81 -6.79 -17.19
CA PHE A 41 -25.79 -7.06 -15.75
C PHE A 41 -27.12 -6.74 -15.06
N LYS A 42 -27.73 -5.59 -15.38
CA LYS A 42 -29.06 -5.22 -14.87
C LYS A 42 -30.16 -6.18 -15.33
N LEU A 43 -30.06 -6.73 -16.53
CA LEU A 43 -31.04 -7.71 -17.02
C LEU A 43 -30.88 -9.04 -16.27
N VAL A 44 -29.65 -9.52 -16.12
CA VAL A 44 -29.36 -10.84 -15.50
C VAL A 44 -29.60 -10.81 -13.99
N TYR A 45 -29.26 -9.71 -13.31
CA TYR A 45 -29.25 -9.66 -11.84
C TYR A 45 -30.13 -8.55 -11.23
N GLY A 46 -30.73 -7.68 -12.04
CA GLY A 46 -31.40 -6.45 -11.56
C GLY A 46 -32.89 -6.56 -11.25
N LYS A 47 -33.46 -7.76 -11.08
CA LYS A 47 -34.86 -7.93 -10.64
C LYS A 47 -34.98 -8.87 -9.44
N ASN A 48 -35.26 -8.26 -8.28
CA ASN A 48 -35.89 -8.76 -7.06
C ASN A 48 -35.28 -9.98 -6.34
N ASN A 49 -34.50 -9.69 -5.28
CA ASN A 49 -34.48 -10.48 -4.03
C ASN A 49 -34.45 -9.54 -2.79
N VAL A 50 -35.18 -8.42 -2.87
CA VAL A 50 -35.49 -7.57 -1.70
C VAL A 50 -36.92 -7.89 -1.26
N THR A 51 -37.14 -9.12 -0.79
CA THR A 51 -38.20 -9.53 0.14
C THR A 51 -38.02 -11.02 0.39
N ASN A 52 -37.38 -11.36 1.49
CA ASN A 52 -37.90 -12.34 2.43
C ASN A 52 -37.22 -12.08 3.77
N LYS A 53 -38.05 -11.64 4.73
CA LYS A 53 -37.76 -11.82 6.15
C LYS A 53 -37.41 -13.29 6.35
N VAL A 54 -36.26 -13.58 6.93
CA VAL A 54 -36.06 -14.85 7.61
C VAL A 54 -36.13 -14.53 9.08
N GLU A 55 -37.25 -14.95 9.65
CA GLU A 55 -37.51 -15.02 11.08
C GLU A 55 -36.38 -15.81 11.74
N THR A 56 -35.91 -15.29 12.86
CA THR A 56 -35.07 -16.01 13.81
C THR A 56 -35.89 -17.16 14.40
N GLU A 57 -35.70 -18.37 13.89
CA GLU A 57 -36.08 -19.57 14.64
C GLU A 57 -34.96 -19.94 15.61
N ASP A 58 -35.25 -19.70 16.88
CA ASP A 58 -34.59 -20.33 18.01
C ASP A 58 -34.67 -21.85 17.87
N THR A 59 -33.53 -22.51 17.64
CA THR A 59 -33.42 -23.95 17.90
C THR A 59 -32.46 -24.17 19.05
N LYS A 60 -33.04 -24.30 20.26
CA LYS A 60 -32.43 -25.03 21.36
C LYS A 60 -32.23 -26.48 20.92
N ILE A 61 -30.99 -26.98 20.95
CA ILE A 61 -30.73 -28.40 21.11
C ILE A 61 -29.68 -28.59 22.21
N GLU A 62 -30.06 -29.43 23.15
CA GLU A 62 -29.40 -29.75 24.40
C GLU A 62 -28.06 -30.46 24.21
N THR A 63 -27.21 -30.24 25.22
CA THR A 63 -25.95 -30.94 25.46
C THR A 63 -26.13 -32.44 25.64
N THR A 64 -25.33 -33.27 24.96
CA THR A 64 -24.83 -34.54 25.53
C THR A 64 -23.40 -34.89 25.09
N LYS A 65 -22.73 -35.59 26.02
CA LYS A 65 -21.30 -35.84 26.24
C LYS A 65 -20.47 -36.49 25.10
N LYS A 66 -19.21 -36.01 25.04
CA LYS A 66 -17.91 -36.71 24.85
C LYS A 66 -17.82 -37.88 23.84
N THR A 67 -17.01 -37.67 22.80
CA THR A 67 -16.04 -38.68 22.34
C THR A 67 -14.79 -38.00 21.77
N LYS A 68 -13.62 -38.41 22.29
CA LYS A 68 -12.30 -38.01 21.79
C LYS A 68 -12.09 -38.62 20.41
N GLY A 69 -11.94 -37.77 19.40
CA GLY A 69 -11.48 -38.14 18.07
C GLY A 69 -10.57 -37.03 17.57
N THR A 70 -9.33 -37.38 17.27
CA THR A 70 -8.29 -36.53 16.69
C THR A 70 -8.78 -35.96 15.35
N VAL A 71 -9.44 -34.81 15.40
CA VAL A 71 -9.66 -33.99 14.21
C VAL A 71 -8.31 -33.37 13.88
N LYS A 72 -7.61 -33.94 12.89
CA LYS A 72 -6.67 -33.19 12.08
C LYS A 72 -7.37 -31.88 11.75
N LYS A 73 -6.87 -30.76 12.27
CA LYS A 73 -7.28 -29.44 11.79
C LYS A 73 -7.13 -29.50 10.28
N LYS A 74 -8.26 -29.61 9.57
CA LYS A 74 -8.34 -29.09 8.21
C LYS A 74 -7.82 -27.68 8.33
N ILE A 75 -6.78 -27.36 7.58
CA ILE A 75 -6.49 -26.00 7.20
C ILE A 75 -7.43 -25.78 6.01
N PRO A 76 -8.56 -25.06 6.11
CA PRO A 76 -9.25 -24.62 4.93
C PRO A 76 -8.90 -23.15 4.69
N ASP A 77 -8.24 -22.95 3.57
CA ASP A 77 -8.64 -22.01 2.52
C ASP A 77 -7.36 -21.39 1.95
N GLU A 78 -7.19 -21.59 0.65
CA GLU A 78 -6.17 -20.92 -0.13
C GLU A 78 -6.13 -19.43 0.24
N PRO A 79 -4.94 -18.82 0.37
CA PRO A 79 -4.85 -17.43 0.76
C PRO A 79 -5.62 -16.58 -0.25
N LYS A 80 -6.60 -15.80 0.24
CA LYS A 80 -7.30 -14.79 -0.57
C LYS A 80 -6.26 -13.98 -1.34
N LYS A 81 -6.30 -14.05 -2.67
CA LYS A 81 -5.34 -13.33 -3.53
C LYS A 81 -5.51 -11.82 -3.40
N LEU A 82 -6.75 -11.36 -3.15
CA LEU A 82 -7.09 -9.99 -2.78
C LEU A 82 -7.15 -9.85 -1.26
N PHE A 83 -6.09 -9.31 -0.66
CA PHE A 83 -6.05 -9.05 0.77
C PHE A 83 -6.88 -7.81 1.14
N PHE A 84 -6.73 -6.73 0.38
CA PHE A 84 -7.42 -5.47 0.65
C PHE A 84 -7.61 -4.64 -0.61
N TYR A 85 -8.75 -3.96 -0.69
CA TYR A 85 -8.95 -2.84 -1.60
C TYR A 85 -9.56 -1.66 -0.86
N GLY A 86 -9.02 -0.47 -1.10
CA GLY A 86 -9.42 0.74 -0.42
C GLY A 86 -9.37 1.97 -1.32
N ILE A 87 -10.14 2.98 -0.95
CA ILE A 87 -10.17 4.30 -1.59
C ILE A 87 -10.16 5.37 -0.50
N VAL A 88 -9.21 6.30 -0.58
CA VAL A 88 -9.08 7.44 0.33
C VAL A 88 -8.92 8.73 -0.49
N SER A 89 -9.48 9.84 -0.02
CA SER A 89 -9.26 11.13 -0.68
C SER A 89 -7.89 11.71 -0.31
N LYS A 90 -7.35 12.61 -1.14
CA LYS A 90 -6.17 13.42 -0.76
C LYS A 90 -6.39 14.30 0.47
N GLU A 91 -7.64 14.59 0.81
CA GLU A 91 -8.05 15.27 2.04
C GLU A 91 -8.17 14.30 3.23
N ARG A 92 -7.61 13.08 3.11
CA ARG A 92 -7.55 12.03 4.13
C ARG A 92 -8.90 11.48 4.58
N VAL A 93 -9.93 11.64 3.75
CA VAL A 93 -11.27 11.10 4.01
C VAL A 93 -11.33 9.66 3.50
N PRO A 94 -11.54 8.65 4.35
CA PRO A 94 -11.76 7.28 3.89
C PRO A 94 -13.10 7.19 3.16
N ILE A 95 -13.08 6.75 1.91
CA ILE A 95 -14.26 6.67 1.04
C ILE A 95 -14.81 5.25 1.02
N PHE A 96 -13.93 4.27 0.82
CA PHE A 96 -14.30 2.87 0.72
C PHE A 96 -13.17 1.97 1.21
N TYR A 97 -13.54 0.83 1.78
CA TYR A 97 -12.63 -0.29 2.03
C TYR A 97 -13.45 -1.58 2.14
N ASN A 98 -12.90 -2.68 1.63
CA ASN A 98 -13.58 -3.98 1.62
C ASN A 98 -13.53 -4.71 2.98
N ASP A 99 -12.54 -4.41 3.83
CA ASP A 99 -12.41 -5.01 5.18
C ASP A 99 -12.20 -3.94 6.27
N LYS A 100 -13.11 -3.92 7.26
CA LYS A 100 -13.05 -3.05 8.43
C LYS A 100 -11.79 -3.24 9.27
N LYS A 101 -11.27 -4.47 9.38
CA LYS A 101 -10.04 -4.76 10.14
C LYS A 101 -8.81 -4.12 9.49
N CYS A 102 -8.88 -3.92 8.18
CA CYS A 102 -7.79 -3.35 7.38
C CYS A 102 -7.93 -1.84 7.14
N LYS A 103 -8.85 -1.15 7.84
CA LYS A 103 -9.06 0.30 7.71
C LYS A 103 -7.78 1.12 7.93
N TYR A 104 -6.87 0.65 8.79
CA TYR A 104 -5.58 1.31 9.05
C TYR A 104 -4.72 1.48 7.78
N ILE A 105 -4.89 0.63 6.76
CA ILE A 105 -4.17 0.73 5.49
C ILE A 105 -4.50 2.07 4.79
N LEU A 106 -5.73 2.58 4.93
CA LEU A 106 -6.08 3.90 4.40
C LEU A 106 -5.36 5.04 5.15
N ALA A 107 -5.22 4.92 6.47
CA ALA A 107 -4.49 5.90 7.27
C ALA A 107 -3.00 5.88 6.90
N LEU A 108 -2.41 4.69 6.84
CA LEU A 108 -1.04 4.47 6.37
C LEU A 108 -0.82 5.06 4.97
N THR A 109 -1.78 4.88 4.06
CA THR A 109 -1.69 5.45 2.69
C THR A 109 -1.58 6.96 2.72
N ASN A 110 -2.30 7.65 3.60
CA ASN A 110 -2.18 9.11 3.73
C ASN A 110 -0.80 9.51 4.27
N ASP A 111 -0.27 8.78 5.26
CA ASP A 111 1.07 9.07 5.80
C ASP A 111 2.16 8.86 4.73
N LEU A 112 2.03 7.80 3.93
CA LEU A 112 2.89 7.51 2.79
C LEU A 112 2.77 8.58 1.68
N ASP A 113 1.54 9.03 1.39
CA ASP A 113 1.30 10.07 0.38
C ASP A 113 1.98 11.38 0.77
N ILE A 114 1.93 11.78 2.05
CA ILE A 114 2.63 12.97 2.56
C ILE A 114 4.14 12.86 2.31
N ILE A 115 4.75 11.74 2.67
CA ILE A 115 6.19 11.55 2.43
C ILE A 115 6.49 11.59 0.93
N SER A 116 5.69 10.91 0.11
CA SER A 116 5.91 10.84 -1.32
C SER A 116 5.79 12.21 -2.00
N SER A 117 4.76 12.98 -1.67
CA SER A 117 4.44 14.25 -2.32
C SER A 117 5.20 15.44 -1.73
N SER A 118 5.24 15.55 -0.39
CA SER A 118 5.77 16.72 0.29
C SER A 118 7.29 16.65 0.43
N ILE A 119 7.84 15.47 0.73
CA ILE A 119 9.29 15.29 0.95
C ILE A 119 10.01 14.91 -0.34
N LEU A 120 9.48 13.93 -1.07
CA LEU A 120 10.16 13.35 -2.24
C LEU A 120 9.70 13.94 -3.58
N SER A 121 8.71 14.84 -3.57
CA SER A 121 8.12 15.44 -4.79
C SER A 121 7.74 14.41 -5.87
N GLY A 122 7.26 13.25 -5.45
CA GLY A 122 6.85 12.15 -6.33
C GLY A 122 5.46 11.61 -6.01
N THR A 123 5.10 10.52 -6.66
CA THR A 123 3.82 9.83 -6.48
C THR A 123 4.06 8.45 -5.91
N LEU A 124 3.33 8.08 -4.85
CA LEU A 124 3.35 6.74 -4.27
C LEU A 124 2.97 5.68 -5.33
N ASP A 125 3.79 4.63 -5.49
CA ASP A 125 3.60 3.60 -6.53
C ASP A 125 3.30 2.23 -5.90
N LYS A 126 4.28 1.65 -5.18
CA LYS A 126 4.16 0.30 -4.60
C LYS A 126 4.86 0.19 -3.25
N MET A 127 4.47 -0.77 -2.43
CA MET A 127 5.14 -1.13 -1.18
C MET A 127 5.19 -2.65 -1.03
N LEU A 128 6.37 -3.19 -0.75
CA LEU A 128 6.56 -4.59 -0.42
C LEU A 128 6.51 -4.76 1.10
N ILE A 129 5.70 -5.71 1.57
CA ILE A 129 5.46 -5.99 2.99
C ILE A 129 5.85 -7.43 3.26
N PHE A 130 6.66 -7.65 4.30
CA PHE A 130 6.96 -8.98 4.82
C PHE A 130 6.09 -9.22 6.05
N LEU A 131 5.33 -10.31 6.04
CA LEU A 131 4.51 -10.76 7.15
C LEU A 131 5.30 -11.72 8.05
N GLY A 132 5.16 -11.57 9.37
CA GLY A 132 5.81 -12.42 10.36
C GLY A 132 7.15 -11.89 10.87
N ASN A 133 7.81 -12.71 11.69
CA ASN A 133 8.93 -12.28 12.54
C ASN A 133 10.34 -12.43 11.93
N GLY A 134 10.46 -12.80 10.64
CA GLY A 134 11.75 -12.91 9.95
C GLY A 134 12.54 -14.18 10.31
N LYS A 135 11.87 -15.32 10.44
CA LYS A 135 12.53 -16.64 10.51
C LYS A 135 12.13 -17.46 9.28
N GLU A 136 13.17 -18.04 8.68
CA GLU A 136 13.25 -18.80 7.44
C GLU A 136 12.01 -19.64 7.11
N GLU A 137 11.18 -19.13 6.21
CA GLU A 137 10.19 -19.80 5.32
C GLU A 137 9.45 -18.65 4.58
N GLU A 138 10.14 -17.99 3.62
CA GLU A 138 9.91 -16.55 3.31
C GLU A 138 9.50 -16.20 1.85
N GLU A 139 8.82 -17.08 1.11
CA GLU A 139 8.13 -16.65 -0.12
C GLU A 139 6.61 -16.49 0.06
N GLU A 140 5.98 -17.29 0.91
CA GLU A 140 4.51 -17.31 1.06
C GLU A 140 3.94 -16.18 1.95
N LYS A 141 4.79 -15.35 2.55
CA LYS A 141 4.40 -14.29 3.52
C LYS A 141 4.71 -12.88 3.03
N LYS A 142 4.81 -12.69 1.72
CA LYS A 142 5.01 -11.36 1.11
C LYS A 142 3.69 -10.84 0.58
N LEU A 143 3.41 -9.56 0.78
CA LEU A 143 2.30 -8.84 0.15
C LEU A 143 2.85 -7.63 -0.59
N ILE A 144 2.22 -7.27 -1.70
CA ILE A 144 2.49 -6.01 -2.39
C ILE A 144 1.25 -5.14 -2.26
N ALA A 145 1.45 -3.93 -1.74
CA ALA A 145 0.48 -2.86 -1.86
C ALA A 145 0.83 -2.06 -3.13
N HIS A 146 -0.13 -1.92 -4.03
CA HIS A 146 -0.07 -1.01 -5.15
C HIS A 146 -0.95 0.20 -4.87
N PHE A 147 -0.55 1.36 -5.39
CA PHE A 147 -1.24 2.63 -5.22
C PHE A 147 -1.53 3.22 -6.59
N LEU A 148 -2.74 3.77 -6.76
CA LEU A 148 -3.08 4.55 -7.94
C LEU A 148 -3.77 5.84 -7.51
N GLU A 149 -3.13 6.96 -7.78
CA GLU A 149 -3.79 8.25 -7.70
C GLU A 149 -4.58 8.53 -8.99
N ARG A 150 -5.87 8.85 -8.84
CA ARG A 150 -6.73 9.30 -9.95
C ARG A 150 -7.84 10.20 -9.42
N ASN A 151 -8.12 11.30 -10.12
CA ASN A 151 -9.24 12.21 -9.80
C ASN A 151 -9.28 12.69 -8.33
N GLY A 152 -8.12 12.92 -7.70
CA GLY A 152 -8.03 13.40 -6.31
C GLY A 152 -8.30 12.35 -5.23
N VAL A 153 -8.37 11.06 -5.61
CA VAL A 153 -8.39 9.92 -4.68
C VAL A 153 -7.22 8.99 -4.94
N ILE A 154 -6.84 8.26 -3.90
CA ILE A 154 -5.83 7.22 -3.93
C ILE A 154 -6.54 5.88 -3.75
N HIS A 155 -6.43 5.05 -4.78
CA HIS A 155 -6.83 3.65 -4.73
C HIS A 155 -5.68 2.83 -4.18
N VAL A 156 -6.00 1.88 -3.30
CA VAL A 156 -5.02 1.01 -2.64
C VAL A 156 -5.43 -0.43 -2.89
N LEU A 157 -4.53 -1.22 -3.44
CA LEU A 157 -4.72 -2.65 -3.68
C LEU A 157 -3.62 -3.41 -2.96
N VAL A 158 -3.97 -4.29 -2.02
CA VAL A 158 -3.00 -5.16 -1.34
C VAL A 158 -3.30 -6.60 -1.68
N GLY A 159 -2.28 -7.33 -2.10
CA GLY A 159 -2.37 -8.74 -2.43
C GLY A 159 -1.15 -9.23 -3.20
N ASN A 160 -1.31 -10.40 -3.80
CA ASN A 160 -0.25 -11.06 -4.58
C ASN A 160 -0.54 -10.92 -6.08
N PHE A 161 -0.51 -9.69 -6.58
CA PHE A 161 -0.85 -9.36 -7.96
C PHE A 161 0.39 -8.98 -8.78
N SER A 162 0.39 -9.34 -10.07
CA SER A 162 1.36 -8.79 -11.02
C SER A 162 1.08 -7.31 -11.30
N ASP A 163 2.06 -6.58 -11.81
CA ASP A 163 1.86 -5.19 -12.23
C ASP A 163 0.75 -5.04 -13.28
N LYS A 164 0.64 -6.02 -14.18
CA LYS A 164 -0.37 -6.06 -15.23
C LYS A 164 -1.77 -6.26 -14.64
N ASP A 165 -1.91 -7.18 -13.69
CA ASP A 165 -3.19 -7.46 -13.04
C ASP A 165 -3.62 -6.29 -12.15
N SER A 166 -2.70 -5.74 -11.37
CA SER A 166 -2.94 -4.54 -10.55
C SER A 166 -3.41 -3.36 -11.41
N SER A 167 -2.73 -3.10 -12.54
CA SER A 167 -3.13 -2.04 -13.48
C SER A 167 -4.51 -2.28 -14.09
N TRP A 168 -4.82 -3.53 -14.45
CA TRP A 168 -6.13 -3.90 -14.96
C TRP A 168 -7.24 -3.72 -13.91
N ILE A 169 -7.03 -4.21 -12.68
CA ILE A 169 -7.95 -4.05 -11.54
C ILE A 169 -8.22 -2.57 -11.29
N PHE A 170 -7.17 -1.76 -11.18
CA PHE A 170 -7.32 -0.33 -10.98
C PHE A 170 -8.09 0.34 -12.11
N THR A 171 -7.84 -0.04 -13.36
CA THR A 171 -8.58 0.50 -14.51
C THR A 171 -10.07 0.19 -14.40
N GLN A 172 -10.42 -1.08 -14.15
CA GLN A 172 -11.81 -1.51 -14.02
C GLN A 172 -12.51 -0.82 -12.84
N VAL A 173 -11.90 -0.87 -11.66
CA VAL A 173 -12.51 -0.35 -10.44
C VAL A 173 -12.58 1.17 -10.42
N SER A 174 -11.55 1.88 -10.92
CA SER A 174 -11.60 3.35 -11.00
C SER A 174 -12.65 3.82 -12.01
N MET A 175 -12.79 3.17 -13.18
CA MET A 175 -13.85 3.49 -14.13
C MET A 175 -15.25 3.25 -13.53
N PHE A 176 -15.44 2.13 -12.84
CA PHE A 176 -16.70 1.85 -12.16
C PHE A 176 -17.00 2.90 -11.08
N PHE A 177 -16.01 3.24 -10.26
CA PHE A 177 -16.12 4.24 -9.20
C PHE A 177 -16.45 5.63 -9.77
N ASP A 178 -15.73 6.10 -10.78
CA ASP A 178 -15.97 7.38 -11.44
C ASP A 178 -17.39 7.46 -12.05
N ASP A 179 -17.82 6.38 -12.71
CA ASP A 179 -19.16 6.32 -13.31
C ASP A 179 -20.26 6.32 -12.27
N MET A 180 -20.05 5.65 -11.14
CA MET A 180 -20.97 5.65 -10.00
C MET A 180 -21.09 7.07 -9.42
N LEU A 181 -19.97 7.73 -9.12
CA LEU A 181 -19.97 9.10 -8.59
C LEU A 181 -20.69 10.07 -9.53
N LYS A 182 -20.48 9.96 -10.84
CA LYS A 182 -21.15 10.81 -11.84
C LYS A 182 -22.66 10.56 -11.92
N LYS A 183 -23.08 9.30 -11.98
CA LYS A 183 -24.51 8.94 -12.08
C LYS A 183 -25.30 9.35 -10.84
N ASP A 184 -24.71 9.14 -9.68
CA ASP A 184 -25.35 9.40 -8.39
C ASP A 184 -25.09 10.84 -7.91
N LYS A 185 -24.34 11.65 -8.68
CA LYS A 185 -23.95 13.05 -8.39
C LYS A 185 -23.27 13.23 -7.02
N ILE A 186 -22.52 12.22 -6.58
CA ILE A 186 -21.87 12.17 -5.27
C ILE A 186 -20.63 13.08 -5.26
N LYS A 187 -20.50 13.90 -4.20
CA LYS A 187 -19.32 14.76 -3.98
C LYS A 187 -18.41 14.19 -2.90
N ILE A 188 -17.22 13.76 -3.29
CA ILE A 188 -16.23 13.11 -2.40
C ILE A 188 -15.89 13.94 -1.15
N LYS A 189 -15.80 15.27 -1.27
CA LYS A 189 -15.45 16.15 -0.15
C LYS A 189 -16.49 16.19 0.96
N LYS A 190 -17.74 15.79 0.68
CA LYS A 190 -18.87 15.86 1.62
C LYS A 190 -19.74 14.62 1.50
N LEU A 191 -19.17 13.46 1.84
CA LEU A 191 -19.90 12.19 1.85
C LEU A 191 -20.76 12.07 3.10
N SER A 192 -22.08 12.03 2.91
CA SER A 192 -23.03 11.61 3.95
C SER A 192 -22.87 10.12 4.31
N GLU A 193 -23.35 9.71 5.48
CA GLU A 193 -23.35 8.30 5.88
C GLU A 193 -24.15 7.41 4.93
N PHE A 194 -25.23 7.96 4.35
CA PHE A 194 -26.02 7.25 3.34
C PHE A 194 -25.20 6.99 2.07
N GLU A 195 -24.53 8.02 1.53
CA GLU A 195 -23.66 7.88 0.34
C GLU A 195 -22.50 6.91 0.59
N LYS A 196 -21.85 6.97 1.76
CA LYS A 196 -20.79 6.01 2.13
C LYS A 196 -21.29 4.58 2.13
N ARG A 197 -22.49 4.35 2.68
CA ARG A 197 -23.12 3.02 2.71
C ARG A 197 -23.45 2.55 1.29
N GLU A 198 -23.99 3.42 0.46
CA GLU A 198 -24.32 3.10 -0.93
C GLU A 198 -23.08 2.76 -1.77
N ILE A 199 -22.03 3.59 -1.66
CA ILE A 199 -20.71 3.33 -2.24
C ILE A 199 -20.21 1.95 -1.77
N SER A 200 -20.25 1.69 -0.46
CA SER A 200 -19.76 0.43 0.09
C SER A 200 -20.47 -0.80 -0.47
N ILE A 201 -21.80 -0.75 -0.56
CA ILE A 201 -22.60 -1.85 -1.12
C ILE A 201 -22.23 -2.08 -2.60
N LYS A 202 -22.27 -1.03 -3.41
CA LYS A 202 -21.98 -1.10 -4.86
C LYS A 202 -20.56 -1.58 -5.13
N MET A 203 -19.58 -1.06 -4.38
CA MET A 203 -18.18 -1.43 -4.52
C MET A 203 -17.90 -2.86 -4.08
N ASN A 204 -18.48 -3.33 -2.96
CA ASN A 204 -18.30 -4.71 -2.53
C ASN A 204 -18.86 -5.72 -3.54
N ILE A 205 -20.04 -5.43 -4.11
CA ILE A 205 -20.62 -6.25 -5.18
C ILE A 205 -19.65 -6.31 -6.37
N TYR A 206 -19.15 -5.15 -6.82
CA TYR A 206 -18.24 -5.09 -7.97
C TYR A 206 -16.89 -5.78 -7.70
N LEU A 207 -16.31 -5.59 -6.52
CA LEU A 207 -15.05 -6.23 -6.14
C LEU A 207 -15.17 -7.75 -6.06
N ASN A 208 -16.30 -8.29 -5.59
CA ASN A 208 -16.54 -9.73 -5.61
C ASN A 208 -16.55 -10.30 -7.05
N HIS A 209 -16.99 -9.51 -8.04
CA HIS A 209 -16.88 -9.90 -9.45
C HIS A 209 -15.44 -9.85 -9.97
N ILE A 210 -14.68 -8.82 -9.58
CA ILE A 210 -13.26 -8.70 -9.93
C ILE A 210 -12.44 -9.85 -9.32
N GLU A 211 -12.67 -10.18 -8.05
CA GLU A 211 -11.96 -11.25 -7.34
C GLU A 211 -12.13 -12.58 -8.08
N LYS A 212 -13.35 -12.96 -8.45
CA LYS A 212 -13.63 -14.16 -9.26
C LYS A 212 -12.90 -14.17 -10.62
N ALA A 213 -12.84 -13.02 -11.29
CA ALA A 213 -12.16 -12.91 -12.59
C ALA A 213 -10.63 -13.04 -12.49
N VAL A 214 -10.07 -12.66 -11.34
CA VAL A 214 -8.63 -12.59 -11.06
C VAL A 214 -8.11 -13.88 -10.42
N GLU A 215 -8.93 -14.55 -9.59
CA GLU A 215 -8.64 -15.87 -9.00
C GLU A 215 -8.21 -16.89 -10.06
N LEU A 216 -8.84 -16.86 -11.24
CA LEU A 216 -8.55 -17.74 -12.38
C LEU A 216 -7.19 -17.47 -13.05
N LYS A 217 -6.50 -16.36 -12.74
CA LYS A 217 -5.33 -15.89 -13.51
C LYS A 217 -4.06 -15.65 -12.70
N VAL A 218 -4.17 -15.39 -11.40
CA VAL A 218 -3.03 -14.78 -10.67
C VAL A 218 -2.10 -15.80 -10.01
N LYS A 219 -0.80 -15.62 -10.27
CA LYS A 219 0.34 -16.11 -9.49
C LYS A 219 1.13 -14.91 -8.97
N PHE A 220 1.79 -15.05 -7.83
CA PHE A 220 2.69 -14.00 -7.34
C PHE A 220 3.85 -13.81 -8.34
N GLU A 221 4.07 -12.57 -8.78
CA GLU A 221 5.22 -12.19 -9.58
C GLU A 221 6.04 -11.16 -8.81
N LYS A 222 7.38 -11.27 -8.89
CA LYS A 222 8.25 -10.25 -8.32
C LYS A 222 7.95 -8.90 -8.99
N PRO A 223 7.81 -7.81 -8.21
CA PRO A 223 7.52 -6.51 -8.77
C PRO A 223 8.65 -6.10 -9.72
N ASN A 224 8.27 -5.63 -10.90
CA ASN A 224 9.22 -5.22 -11.93
C ASN A 224 9.33 -3.70 -11.92
N PHE A 225 10.55 -3.21 -11.73
CA PHE A 225 10.86 -1.81 -11.89
C PHE A 225 11.80 -1.65 -13.08
N LYS A 226 11.43 -0.76 -14.00
CA LYS A 226 12.31 -0.39 -15.10
C LYS A 226 13.09 0.85 -14.67
N TYR A 227 14.40 0.69 -14.50
CA TYR A 227 15.32 1.78 -14.18
C TYR A 227 16.23 2.06 -15.37
N ILE A 228 16.55 3.34 -15.57
CA ILE A 228 17.61 3.77 -16.49
C ILE A 228 18.95 3.77 -15.75
N ASP A 229 18.92 4.06 -14.46
CA ASP A 229 20.09 4.18 -13.62
C ASP A 229 20.65 2.79 -13.25
N ASN A 230 21.96 2.65 -13.31
CA ASN A 230 22.69 1.48 -12.83
C ASN A 230 23.23 1.66 -11.40
N TRP A 231 22.85 2.76 -10.75
CA TRP A 231 23.32 3.18 -9.44
C TRP A 231 22.17 3.35 -8.46
N LEU A 232 22.47 3.31 -7.17
CA LEU A 232 21.57 3.71 -6.08
C LEU A 232 22.25 4.80 -5.26
N ARG A 233 21.60 5.95 -5.06
CA ARG A 233 22.09 7.06 -4.25
C ARG A 233 21.43 7.06 -2.90
N LEU A 234 22.20 7.29 -1.85
CA LEU A 234 21.71 7.37 -0.47
C LEU A 234 21.51 8.83 -0.02
N HIS A 235 20.29 9.17 0.38
CA HIS A 235 19.90 10.51 0.83
C HIS A 235 19.67 10.61 2.34
N TYR A 236 19.32 9.51 2.98
CA TYR A 236 19.02 9.48 4.40
C TYR A 236 19.29 8.09 4.98
N VAL A 237 19.86 8.03 6.19
CA VAL A 237 20.03 6.81 6.98
C VAL A 237 19.41 7.03 8.34
N GLY A 238 18.59 6.09 8.81
CA GLY A 238 18.16 6.06 10.18
C GLY A 238 18.15 4.65 10.76
N LEU A 239 18.24 4.58 12.08
CA LEU A 239 18.21 3.35 12.85
C LEU A 239 17.29 3.57 14.03
N SER A 240 16.35 2.65 14.25
CA SER A 240 15.51 2.65 15.44
C SER A 240 15.54 1.33 16.18
N SER A 241 15.28 1.37 17.48
CA SER A 241 15.05 0.20 18.34
C SER A 241 13.68 0.33 18.98
N GLU A 242 12.77 -0.61 18.73
CA GLU A 242 11.46 -0.68 19.41
C GLU A 242 10.72 0.68 19.53
N SER A 243 10.74 1.50 18.46
CA SER A 243 10.18 2.87 18.33
C SER A 243 11.01 4.06 18.87
N VAL A 244 12.28 3.83 19.21
CA VAL A 244 13.23 4.91 19.54
C VAL A 244 14.25 5.07 18.42
N GLY A 245 14.23 6.21 17.73
CA GLY A 245 15.25 6.61 16.77
C GLY A 245 16.59 6.84 17.46
N VAL A 246 17.58 5.99 17.18
CA VAL A 246 18.92 6.04 17.78
C VAL A 246 19.97 6.63 16.83
N ILE A 247 19.72 6.54 15.52
CA ILE A 247 20.50 7.24 14.49
C ILE A 247 19.53 7.89 13.53
N SER A 248 19.79 9.15 13.22
CA SER A 248 19.19 9.90 12.11
C SER A 248 20.34 10.61 11.41
N LEU A 249 20.49 10.44 10.10
CA LEU A 249 21.59 11.04 9.33
C LEU A 249 21.09 11.48 7.96
N LEU A 250 20.94 12.79 7.80
CA LEU A 250 20.60 13.42 6.53
C LEU A 250 21.85 13.57 5.67
N LEU A 251 21.79 13.06 4.45
CA LEU A 251 22.88 13.02 3.47
C LEU A 251 22.51 13.77 2.17
N ASP A 252 21.52 14.65 2.24
CA ASP A 252 21.02 15.36 1.08
C ASP A 252 21.79 16.66 0.83
N LYS A 253 22.85 16.57 0.02
CA LYS A 253 23.65 17.75 -0.35
C LYS A 253 22.94 18.68 -1.35
N LYS A 254 21.88 18.22 -2.02
CA LYS A 254 21.24 18.94 -3.13
C LYS A 254 19.85 19.48 -2.76
N ASN A 255 19.45 19.40 -1.48
CA ASN A 255 18.12 19.77 -1.00
C ASN A 255 17.00 19.12 -1.86
N ILE A 256 17.21 17.87 -2.23
CA ILE A 256 16.26 17.04 -2.95
C ILE A 256 15.06 16.71 -2.05
N LEU A 257 15.33 16.38 -0.79
CA LEU A 257 14.34 16.16 0.26
C LEU A 257 13.82 17.51 0.72
N LYS A 258 12.52 17.74 0.49
CA LYS A 258 11.87 18.99 0.84
C LYS A 258 11.20 18.88 2.20
N PHE A 259 11.65 19.71 3.12
CA PHE A 259 10.98 19.89 4.42
C PHE A 259 10.19 21.20 4.35
N GLU A 260 9.04 21.29 5.04
CA GLU A 260 8.18 22.49 5.02
C GLU A 260 8.97 23.76 5.38
N GLU A 261 8.56 24.91 4.84
CA GLU A 261 9.23 26.20 5.07
C GLU A 261 9.38 26.48 6.56
N GLN A 262 10.63 26.47 7.01
CA GLN A 262 10.99 26.63 8.40
C GLN A 262 11.07 28.12 8.76
N LYS A 263 9.92 28.83 8.71
CA LYS A 263 9.81 30.29 8.94
C LYS A 263 10.36 30.75 10.29
N HIS A 264 10.58 29.84 11.23
CA HIS A 264 11.13 30.11 12.56
C HIS A 264 12.66 30.24 12.61
N PHE A 265 13.38 29.86 11.55
CA PHE A 265 14.84 29.87 11.49
C PHE A 265 15.36 31.06 10.66
N GLN A 266 14.88 32.27 10.96
CA GLN A 266 15.39 33.47 10.32
C GLN A 266 16.73 33.90 10.94
N PRO A 267 17.79 34.12 10.14
CA PRO A 267 19.06 34.56 10.66
C PRO A 267 18.98 36.01 11.12
N ASN A 268 19.25 36.24 12.40
CA ASN A 268 19.36 37.59 12.97
C ASN A 268 20.76 38.20 12.75
N SER A 269 21.75 37.42 12.31
CA SER A 269 23.10 37.87 11.91
C SER A 269 23.88 36.77 11.17
N GLU A 270 24.98 37.13 10.49
CA GLU A 270 25.84 36.18 9.75
C GLU A 270 26.52 35.12 10.66
N GLN A 271 26.84 35.47 11.91
CA GLN A 271 27.43 34.54 12.89
C GLN A 271 26.45 33.43 13.34
N HIS A 272 25.16 33.56 13.05
CA HIS A 272 24.14 32.58 13.39
C HIS A 272 23.87 31.57 12.26
N ILE A 273 24.40 31.79 11.05
CA ILE A 273 24.05 30.97 9.88
C ILE A 273 24.46 29.51 10.06
N SER A 274 25.69 29.23 10.51
CA SER A 274 26.16 27.84 10.68
C SER A 274 25.35 27.07 11.73
N ARG A 275 25.02 27.71 12.85
CA ARG A 275 24.17 27.11 13.89
C ARG A 275 22.75 26.87 13.38
N ILE A 276 22.18 27.83 12.65
CA ILE A 276 20.87 27.68 12.04
C ILE A 276 20.84 26.52 11.04
N VAL A 277 21.90 26.33 10.24
CA VAL A 277 22.00 25.20 9.31
C VAL A 277 22.02 23.87 10.07
N GLU A 278 22.78 23.76 11.16
CA GLU A 278 22.80 22.56 12.01
C GLU A 278 21.41 22.29 12.62
N GLU A 279 20.74 23.31 13.15
CA GLU A 279 19.40 23.19 13.71
C GLU A 279 18.35 22.76 12.67
N ILE A 280 18.43 23.29 11.44
CA ILE A 280 17.57 22.89 10.32
C ILE A 280 17.80 21.42 9.96
N ILE A 281 19.06 20.96 9.94
CA ILE A 281 19.41 19.56 9.68
C ILE A 281 18.85 18.67 10.77
N ASP A 282 19.09 18.99 12.04
CA ASP A 282 18.62 18.22 13.19
C ASP A 282 17.09 18.15 13.25
N PHE A 283 16.40 19.26 12.94
CA PHE A 283 14.95 19.28 12.79
C PHE A 283 14.48 18.38 11.65
N SER A 284 15.12 18.47 10.48
CA SER A 284 14.77 17.67 9.30
C SER A 284 14.96 16.17 9.55
N GLU A 285 16.08 15.80 10.18
CA GLU A 285 16.36 14.44 10.64
C GLU A 285 15.28 13.94 11.61
N SER A 286 14.89 14.76 12.58
CA SER A 286 13.86 14.42 13.57
C SER A 286 12.48 14.23 12.93
N VAL A 287 12.08 15.15 12.04
CA VAL A 287 10.81 15.05 11.31
C VAL A 287 10.78 13.80 10.42
N MET A 288 11.88 13.50 9.72
CA MET A 288 11.95 12.33 8.86
C MET A 288 11.85 11.04 9.66
N THR A 289 12.65 10.89 10.72
CA THR A 289 12.60 9.73 11.62
C THR A 289 11.20 9.51 12.17
N ALA A 290 10.57 10.55 12.72
CA ALA A 290 9.23 10.44 13.28
C ALA A 290 8.20 9.93 12.25
N LYS A 291 8.23 10.47 11.01
CA LYS A 291 7.32 10.04 9.95
C LYS A 291 7.56 8.57 9.53
N ILE A 292 8.82 8.15 9.42
CA ILE A 292 9.16 6.76 9.07
C ILE A 292 8.76 5.79 10.19
N GLU A 293 8.98 6.16 11.45
CA GLU A 293 8.65 5.32 12.60
C GLU A 293 7.14 5.12 12.75
N VAL A 294 6.33 6.14 12.45
CA VAL A 294 4.86 6.01 12.43
C VAL A 294 4.40 4.98 11.40
N ILE A 295 5.01 4.97 10.20
CA ILE A 295 4.76 3.96 9.16
C ILE A 295 5.12 2.57 9.65
N LEU A 296 6.34 2.42 10.18
CA LEU A 296 6.85 1.15 10.66
C LEU A 296 6.00 0.59 11.81
N ALA A 297 5.68 1.43 12.81
CA ALA A 297 4.83 1.06 13.94
C ALA A 297 3.41 0.66 13.49
N SER A 298 2.85 1.36 12.51
CA SER A 298 1.53 1.03 11.95
C SER A 298 1.51 -0.37 11.33
N ILE A 299 2.54 -0.73 10.57
CA ILE A 299 2.63 -2.05 9.93
C ILE A 299 2.95 -3.14 10.96
N LEU A 300 3.90 -2.90 11.88
CA LEU A 300 4.23 -3.84 12.94
C LEU A 300 3.02 -4.15 13.82
N GLY A 301 2.31 -3.11 14.28
CA GLY A 301 1.17 -3.26 15.18
C GLY A 301 -0.05 -3.94 14.55
N ASN A 302 -0.32 -3.67 13.26
CA ASN A 302 -1.55 -4.15 12.61
C ASN A 302 -1.35 -5.38 11.72
N MET A 303 -0.20 -5.53 11.06
CA MET A 303 0.10 -6.66 10.16
C MET A 303 1.02 -7.71 10.78
N LYS A 304 1.61 -7.45 11.95
CA LYS A 304 2.68 -8.30 12.54
C LYS A 304 3.80 -8.55 11.52
N GLY A 305 4.17 -7.50 10.81
CA GLY A 305 5.14 -7.55 9.71
C GLY A 305 5.86 -6.21 9.60
N TYR A 306 6.67 -6.04 8.56
CA TYR A 306 7.36 -4.78 8.30
C TYR A 306 7.45 -4.50 6.80
N PRO A 307 7.46 -3.23 6.37
CA PRO A 307 7.71 -2.89 4.97
C PRO A 307 9.16 -3.22 4.63
N ARG A 308 9.42 -3.90 3.52
CA ARG A 308 10.80 -4.07 3.02
C ARG A 308 11.25 -2.83 2.26
N TRP A 309 10.36 -2.28 1.43
CA TRP A 309 10.54 -1.01 0.76
C TRP A 309 9.19 -0.41 0.35
N ILE A 310 9.18 0.91 0.20
CA ILE A 310 8.13 1.70 -0.41
C ILE A 310 8.75 2.45 -1.57
N SER A 311 8.12 2.38 -2.73
CA SER A 311 8.56 3.01 -3.97
C SER A 311 7.74 4.26 -4.27
N ILE A 312 8.44 5.34 -4.58
CA ILE A 312 7.89 6.64 -4.94
C ILE A 312 8.41 6.96 -6.33
N LYS A 313 7.51 7.11 -7.29
CA LYS A 313 7.86 7.46 -8.66
C LYS A 313 8.05 8.98 -8.77
N SER A 314 9.24 9.42 -9.13
CA SER A 314 9.57 10.85 -9.32
C SER A 314 9.57 11.27 -10.78
N GLY A 315 9.62 10.32 -11.71
CA GLY A 315 9.60 10.59 -13.15
C GLY A 315 9.52 9.33 -14.00
N PHE A 316 9.78 9.47 -15.30
CA PHE A 316 9.87 8.31 -16.19
C PHE A 316 11.07 7.44 -15.79
N GLN A 317 10.79 6.21 -15.33
CA GLN A 317 11.81 5.23 -14.89
C GLN A 317 12.75 5.75 -13.78
N LYS A 318 12.29 6.74 -13.00
CA LYS A 318 12.99 7.32 -11.86
C LYS A 318 12.20 7.11 -10.58
N TYR A 319 12.88 6.62 -9.57
CA TYR A 319 12.28 6.17 -8.33
C TYR A 319 13.11 6.56 -7.11
N TYR A 320 12.40 6.96 -6.06
CA TYR A 320 12.91 6.94 -4.70
C TYR A 320 12.39 5.69 -3.98
N PHE A 321 13.18 5.20 -3.03
CA PHE A 321 12.80 4.11 -2.14
C PHE A 321 12.99 4.51 -0.70
N LEU A 322 11.95 4.32 0.10
CA LEU A 322 12.07 4.21 1.55
C LEU A 322 12.20 2.72 1.87
N SER A 323 13.42 2.26 2.17
CA SER A 323 13.72 0.87 2.49
C SER A 323 13.78 0.63 3.99
N PHE A 324 13.52 -0.60 4.40
CA PHE A 324 13.72 -1.04 5.77
C PHE A 324 14.35 -2.42 5.79
N LYS A 325 15.24 -2.62 6.76
CA LYS A 325 15.87 -3.89 7.07
C LYS A 325 15.77 -4.13 8.57
N LYS A 326 15.07 -5.19 8.93
CA LYS A 326 15.09 -5.69 10.30
C LYS A 326 16.47 -6.25 10.60
N LEU A 327 17.05 -5.79 11.70
CA LEU A 327 18.32 -6.27 12.23
C LEU A 327 18.07 -7.06 13.52
N ASP A 328 19.16 -7.55 14.12
CA ASP A 328 19.11 -8.22 15.42
C ASP A 328 18.49 -7.33 16.50
N ASN A 329 18.06 -7.92 17.62
CA ASN A 329 17.57 -7.21 18.80
C ASN A 329 16.46 -6.15 18.56
N GLN A 330 15.61 -6.38 17.56
CA GLN A 330 14.50 -5.49 17.19
C GLN A 330 14.94 -4.11 16.68
N TYR A 331 16.16 -3.99 16.15
CA TYR A 331 16.55 -2.80 15.42
C TYR A 331 15.99 -2.81 14.00
N PHE A 332 15.68 -1.62 13.49
CA PHE A 332 15.27 -1.40 12.11
C PHE A 332 16.16 -0.33 11.50
N LEU A 333 16.94 -0.73 10.49
CA LEU A 333 17.64 0.19 9.61
C LEU A 333 16.65 0.65 8.55
N TYR A 334 16.53 1.95 8.33
CA TYR A 334 15.74 2.52 7.24
C TYR A 334 16.54 3.54 6.46
N CYS A 335 16.34 3.57 5.15
CA CYS A 335 17.07 4.45 4.25
C CYS A 335 16.13 5.12 3.24
N ILE A 336 16.44 6.36 2.87
CA ILE A 336 15.87 6.98 1.67
C ILE A 336 16.93 6.92 0.58
N THR A 337 16.57 6.31 -0.54
CA THR A 337 17.47 6.11 -1.67
C THR A 337 16.81 6.50 -2.99
N GLU A 338 17.61 6.73 -4.02
CA GLU A 338 17.20 7.07 -5.38
C GLU A 338 17.93 6.17 -6.38
N GLY A 339 17.24 5.65 -7.41
CA GLY A 339 17.89 4.89 -8.49
C GLY A 339 17.46 3.41 -8.52
N ASN A 340 18.41 2.49 -8.73
CA ASN A 340 18.11 1.06 -8.89
C ASN A 340 18.10 0.31 -7.55
N ILE A 341 16.91 -0.13 -7.13
CA ILE A 341 16.71 -0.89 -5.89
C ILE A 341 17.49 -2.20 -5.82
N GLU A 342 17.95 -2.77 -6.95
CA GLU A 342 18.76 -4.00 -6.96
C GLU A 342 20.09 -3.82 -6.23
N LYS A 343 20.58 -2.58 -6.08
CA LYS A 343 21.81 -2.26 -5.34
C LYS A 343 21.58 -2.09 -3.83
N LEU A 344 20.34 -2.22 -3.36
CA LEU A 344 19.95 -1.95 -1.97
C LEU A 344 20.65 -2.88 -0.99
N GLU A 345 20.75 -4.19 -1.29
CA GLU A 345 21.37 -5.16 -0.37
C GLU A 345 22.86 -4.92 -0.18
N SER A 346 23.58 -4.53 -1.23
CA SER A 346 25.00 -4.16 -1.16
C SER A 346 25.20 -2.94 -0.28
N MET A 347 24.39 -1.90 -0.46
CA MET A 347 24.42 -0.69 0.36
C MET A 347 24.12 -0.99 1.84
N GLU A 348 23.05 -1.75 2.12
CA GLU A 348 22.67 -2.13 3.47
C GLU A 348 23.72 -3.01 4.16
N SER A 349 24.42 -3.87 3.40
CA SER A 349 25.51 -4.68 3.93
C SER A 349 26.70 -3.84 4.34
N LEU A 350 27.07 -2.82 3.53
CA LEU A 350 28.10 -1.85 3.91
C LEU A 350 27.72 -1.11 5.20
N LEU A 351 26.49 -0.60 5.29
CA LEU A 351 26.02 0.10 6.49
C LEU A 351 26.05 -0.82 7.72
N TYR A 352 25.63 -2.08 7.56
CA TYR A 352 25.62 -3.05 8.66
C TYR A 352 27.01 -3.29 9.26
N LEU A 353 28.09 -3.27 8.48
CA LEU A 353 29.46 -3.41 8.98
C LEU A 353 29.80 -2.37 10.07
N TYR A 354 29.23 -1.17 9.97
CA TYR A 354 29.46 -0.08 10.92
C TYR A 354 28.43 -0.01 12.05
N LEU A 355 27.29 -0.69 11.88
CA LEU A 355 26.21 -0.73 12.87
C LEU A 355 26.28 -1.96 13.78
N LYS A 356 26.94 -3.04 13.32
CA LYS A 356 26.95 -4.36 13.97
C LYS A 356 27.20 -4.27 15.48
N ASP A 357 28.25 -3.58 15.89
CA ASP A 357 28.65 -3.48 17.31
C ASP A 357 27.56 -2.83 18.19
N GLY A 358 26.71 -1.97 17.61
CA GLY A 358 25.63 -1.27 18.32
C GLY A 358 24.32 -2.05 18.34
N VAL A 359 24.08 -2.87 17.32
CA VAL A 359 22.83 -3.63 17.18
C VAL A 359 22.92 -5.05 17.73
N CYS A 360 24.12 -5.53 18.09
CA CYS A 360 24.33 -6.84 18.71
C CYS A 360 23.70 -6.99 20.11
N ASN A 361 23.39 -5.88 20.80
CA ASN A 361 22.72 -5.88 22.10
C ASN A 361 21.43 -5.06 22.05
N LYS A 362 20.45 -5.42 22.89
CA LYS A 362 19.24 -4.60 23.09
C LYS A 362 19.62 -3.18 23.50
N PHE A 363 18.83 -2.20 23.04
CA PHE A 363 19.07 -0.80 23.36
C PHE A 363 18.97 -0.56 24.87
N GLY A 364 20.07 -0.07 25.46
CA GLY A 364 20.22 0.14 26.90
C GLY A 364 20.06 1.60 27.34
N SER A 365 19.38 2.45 26.56
CA SER A 365 19.13 3.90 26.77
C SER A 365 20.28 4.89 26.48
N SER A 366 21.52 4.44 26.32
CA SER A 366 22.64 5.34 25.99
C SER A 366 22.82 5.55 24.49
N LEU A 367 22.77 6.81 24.04
CA LEU A 367 23.00 7.21 22.65
C LEU A 367 24.49 7.38 22.29
N LYS A 368 25.41 7.31 23.27
CA LYS A 368 26.84 7.61 23.05
C LYS A 368 27.46 6.75 21.95
N ILE A 369 27.18 5.45 21.96
CA ILE A 369 27.67 4.49 20.98
C ILE A 369 27.07 4.78 19.59
N PHE A 370 25.78 5.10 19.53
CA PHE A 370 25.09 5.41 18.28
C PHE A 370 25.54 6.73 17.66
N ASN A 371 25.85 7.74 18.47
CA ASN A 371 26.44 9.00 17.99
C ASN A 371 27.83 8.77 17.38
N GLN A 372 28.65 7.91 17.99
CA GLN A 372 29.95 7.52 17.40
C GLN A 372 29.77 6.77 16.07
N MET A 373 28.77 5.88 15.98
CA MET A 373 28.45 5.18 14.74
C MET A 373 27.93 6.12 13.65
N LYS A 374 27.04 7.06 14.01
CA LYS A 374 26.54 8.10 13.10
C LYS A 374 27.70 8.89 12.48
N ASN A 375 28.66 9.31 13.28
CA ASN A 375 29.83 10.04 12.80
C ASN A 375 30.70 9.19 11.87
N LYS A 376 31.01 7.94 12.26
CA LYS A 376 31.76 7.01 11.39
C LYS A 376 31.06 6.81 10.03
N ILE A 377 29.75 6.58 10.04
CA ILE A 377 28.97 6.41 8.81
C ILE A 377 29.03 7.67 7.95
N ARG A 378 28.91 8.86 8.55
CA ARG A 378 29.05 10.14 7.84
C ARG A 378 30.43 10.26 7.19
N ASP A 379 31.51 10.02 7.93
CA ASP A 379 32.89 10.15 7.47
C ASP A 379 33.21 9.18 6.32
N ILE A 380 32.61 7.99 6.35
CA ILE A 380 32.79 6.99 5.29
C ILE A 380 31.98 7.34 4.05
N LEU A 381 30.78 7.88 4.19
CA LEU A 381 29.89 8.21 3.07
C LEU A 381 30.20 9.57 2.42
N GLU A 382 30.93 10.45 3.10
CA GLU A 382 31.27 11.77 2.60
C GLU A 382 32.24 11.77 1.39
N PRO A 383 33.27 10.90 1.34
CA PRO A 383 34.15 10.74 0.19
C PRO A 383 33.52 10.03 -1.01
N PHE A 384 32.40 9.30 -0.84
CA PHE A 384 31.77 8.59 -1.96
C PHE A 384 31.22 9.58 -3.00
N PRO A 385 31.66 9.51 -4.27
CA PRO A 385 31.19 10.41 -5.32
C PRO A 385 29.68 10.35 -5.46
N GLU A 386 29.01 11.47 -5.17
CA GLU A 386 27.55 11.58 -5.14
C GLU A 386 26.81 10.53 -4.30
N ARG A 387 27.50 9.79 -3.42
CA ARG A 387 26.96 8.69 -2.59
C ARG A 387 26.24 7.62 -3.40
N LYS A 388 26.76 7.33 -4.61
CA LYS A 388 26.23 6.32 -5.53
C LYS A 388 26.87 4.95 -5.31
N PHE A 389 26.04 3.93 -5.25
CA PHE A 389 26.38 2.51 -5.16
C PHE A 389 26.09 1.85 -6.51
N TYR A 390 27.04 1.11 -7.07
CA TYR A 390 26.98 0.53 -8.42
C TYR A 390 26.85 -0.98 -8.43
#